data_AF-A0A931WPM0-F1
#
_entry.id   AF-A0A931WPM0-F1
#
_cell.length_a   1.000
_cell.length_b   1.000
_cell.length_c   1.000
_cell.angle_alpha   90.00
_cell.angle_beta   90.00
_cell.angle_gamma   90.00
#
_symmetry.space_group_name_H-M   'P 1'
#
loop_
_entity.id
_entity.type
_entity.pdbx_description
1 polymer ?
#
loop_
_entity_poly.entity_id
_entity_poly.type
_entity_poly.pdbx_seq_one_letter_code
_entity_poly.pdbx_strand_id
1 'polypeptide(L)'
;MSWEAFRRIPIWKDVPLEQWETYRWQMTNRLQTVEQLREVIRLTPSEERAVTRKSGRFIMGIPPYWAALMDPEDPTCPIRRQAVPVEEEYRLSPNDMIDPLGEDSHMPVPGLVHRYPDRVLLLVVEVCSMYCRFCTRSRVVGTTAGYSRSANIDQAIDYIRAHRKIRDVLISGGDPLTLSDERLDEVLTKLKSIPHVEFVRIGTRNPVTLPYRVTESLCAVLRKHKPVWMSLHFNHPKEVTPPVQRACGMLADSGVPLGSQTVLMKGVNDRPAIMKKLFHELLKIRVRPYYIYQCDPVKGTAHFRTPVAVGLSIIEKLRGHTSGYAVPTFVVDGPGGGGKIPLMPNYVVACKDGVWTLRNFAGKLFTYREEQPNGAGSRAASVEPSYVLIR
;
A
#
# COMPACT_ATOMS: atom_id res chain seq x y z
N MET A 1 -19.65 -9.15 8.21
CA MET A 1 -19.12 -10.20 9.12
C MET A 1 -19.43 -9.75 10.53
N SER A 2 -19.98 -10.61 11.39
CA SER A 2 -20.26 -10.26 12.79
C SER A 2 -18.95 -9.99 13.54
N TRP A 3 -19.00 -9.14 14.56
CA TRP A 3 -17.85 -8.74 15.36
C TRP A 3 -17.09 -9.95 15.97
N GLU A 4 -17.82 -11.01 16.33
CA GLU A 4 -17.29 -12.24 16.93
C GLU A 4 -17.21 -13.44 15.98
N ALA A 5 -17.14 -13.21 14.66
CA ALA A 5 -17.08 -14.31 13.68
C ALA A 5 -15.91 -15.28 13.91
N PHE A 6 -14.84 -14.83 14.57
CA PHE A 6 -13.68 -15.65 14.91
C PHE A 6 -14.01 -16.82 15.85
N ARG A 7 -15.07 -16.73 16.66
CA ARG A 7 -15.48 -17.81 17.57
C ARG A 7 -15.95 -19.07 16.84
N ARG A 8 -16.20 -18.99 15.54
CA ARG A 8 -16.53 -20.15 14.69
C ARG A 8 -15.31 -21.02 14.38
N ILE A 9 -14.10 -20.50 14.63
CA ILE A 9 -12.84 -21.16 14.33
C ILE A 9 -12.38 -21.86 15.62
N PRO A 10 -12.21 -23.20 15.62
CA PRO A 10 -12.01 -23.97 16.85
C PRO A 10 -10.90 -23.45 17.77
N ILE A 11 -9.74 -23.09 17.22
CA ILE A 11 -8.58 -22.60 17.97
C ILE A 11 -8.84 -21.28 18.73
N TRP A 12 -9.87 -20.51 18.36
CA TRP A 12 -10.20 -19.23 18.99
C TRP A 12 -11.61 -19.16 19.60
N LYS A 13 -12.33 -20.28 19.65
CA LYS A 13 -13.71 -20.36 20.16
C LYS A 13 -13.84 -19.74 21.56
N ASP A 14 -12.90 -20.08 22.43
CA ASP A 14 -12.91 -19.74 23.85
C ASP A 14 -12.01 -18.53 24.20
N VAL A 15 -11.45 -17.85 23.20
CA VAL A 15 -10.66 -16.63 23.43
C VAL A 15 -11.61 -15.50 23.88
N PRO A 16 -11.37 -14.86 25.04
CA PRO A 16 -12.15 -13.71 25.48
C PRO A 16 -12.04 -12.53 24.51
N LEU A 17 -13.09 -11.73 24.39
CA LEU A 17 -13.14 -10.65 23.40
C LEU A 17 -12.11 -9.57 23.71
N GLU A 18 -11.93 -9.23 24.99
CA GLU A 18 -10.93 -8.28 25.48
C GLU A 18 -9.49 -8.70 25.12
N GLN A 19 -9.23 -10.01 25.09
CA GLN A 19 -7.95 -10.55 24.68
C GLN A 19 -7.81 -10.52 23.16
N TRP A 20 -8.85 -10.91 22.43
CA TRP A 20 -8.89 -10.85 20.97
C TRP A 20 -8.64 -9.44 20.43
N GLU A 21 -9.24 -8.43 21.06
CA GLU A 21 -9.10 -7.01 20.68
C GLU A 21 -7.78 -6.39 21.17
N THR A 22 -6.87 -7.17 21.74
CA THR A 22 -5.56 -6.69 22.14
C THR A 22 -4.55 -6.91 21.01
N TYR A 23 -4.02 -5.82 20.43
CA TYR A 23 -3.06 -5.92 19.33
C TYR A 23 -1.80 -6.72 19.69
N ARG A 24 -1.34 -6.66 20.96
CA ARG A 24 -0.20 -7.44 21.44
C ARG A 24 -0.50 -8.94 21.42
N TRP A 25 -1.70 -9.34 21.84
CA TRP A 25 -2.13 -10.74 21.78
C TRP A 25 -2.16 -11.25 20.34
N GLN A 26 -2.71 -10.45 19.42
CA GLN A 26 -2.73 -10.76 17.99
C GLN A 26 -1.32 -10.91 17.39
N MET A 27 -0.36 -10.09 17.82
CA MET A 27 1.04 -10.18 17.40
C MET A 27 1.76 -11.42 17.93
N THR A 28 1.50 -11.79 19.18
CA THR A 28 2.09 -12.97 19.82
C THR A 28 1.51 -14.27 19.25
N ASN A 29 0.22 -14.28 18.88
CA ASN A 29 -0.49 -15.47 18.39
C ASN A 29 -0.58 -15.54 16.86
N ARG A 30 0.38 -14.97 16.15
CA ARG A 30 0.42 -15.08 14.69
C ARG A 30 0.57 -16.52 14.26
N LEU A 31 -0.14 -16.90 13.20
CA LEU A 31 0.06 -18.18 12.54
C LEU A 31 1.38 -18.15 11.78
N GLN A 32 2.26 -19.08 12.10
CA GLN A 32 3.62 -19.20 11.58
C GLN A 32 3.95 -20.62 11.12
N THR A 33 3.15 -21.62 11.46
CA THR A 33 3.35 -23.02 11.05
C THR A 33 2.20 -23.55 10.19
N VAL A 34 2.46 -24.66 9.50
CA VAL A 34 1.43 -25.33 8.69
C VAL A 34 0.33 -25.94 9.57
N GLU A 35 0.68 -26.44 10.76
CA GLU A 35 -0.25 -27.02 11.73
C GLU A 35 -1.27 -25.98 12.17
N GLN A 36 -0.80 -24.80 12.57
CA GLN A 36 -1.63 -23.67 12.94
C GLN A 36 -2.57 -23.22 11.80
N LEU A 37 -2.10 -23.26 10.55
CA LEU A 37 -2.94 -22.94 9.39
C LEU A 37 -4.03 -24.00 9.15
N ARG A 38 -3.74 -25.29 9.33
CA ARG A 38 -4.72 -26.38 9.15
C ARG A 38 -5.90 -26.26 10.12
N GLU A 39 -5.72 -25.62 11.27
CA GLU A 39 -6.80 -25.35 12.22
C GLU A 39 -7.77 -24.25 11.75
N VAL A 40 -7.39 -23.45 10.76
CA VAL A 40 -8.16 -22.27 10.32
C VAL A 40 -8.74 -22.44 8.91
N ILE A 41 -7.99 -23.09 8.00
CA ILE A 41 -8.39 -23.25 6.60
C ILE A 41 -8.05 -24.65 6.09
N ARG A 42 -8.78 -25.11 5.08
CA ARG A 42 -8.44 -26.32 4.34
C ARG A 42 -7.32 -26.02 3.35
N LEU A 43 -6.10 -26.44 3.67
CA LEU A 43 -4.92 -26.20 2.83
C LEU A 43 -4.98 -26.98 1.51
N THR A 44 -4.55 -26.33 0.44
CA THR A 44 -4.26 -27.02 -0.82
C THR A 44 -2.88 -27.69 -0.74
N PRO A 45 -2.60 -28.69 -1.60
CA PRO A 45 -1.26 -29.27 -1.66
C PRO A 45 -0.16 -28.26 -1.99
N SER A 46 -0.46 -27.21 -2.77
CA SER A 46 0.50 -26.13 -3.06
C SER A 46 0.85 -25.35 -1.80
N GLU A 47 -0.15 -24.93 -1.02
CA GLU A 47 0.12 -24.15 0.21
C GLU A 47 0.81 -24.98 1.28
N GLU A 48 0.41 -26.24 1.45
CA GLU A 48 1.05 -27.15 2.39
C GLU A 48 2.55 -27.33 2.06
N ARG A 49 2.89 -27.57 0.79
CA ARG A 49 4.28 -27.67 0.33
C ARG A 49 5.04 -26.35 0.47
N ALA A 50 4.39 -25.23 0.20
CA ALA A 50 4.99 -23.90 0.32
C ALA A 50 5.33 -23.55 1.78
N VAL A 51 4.39 -23.76 2.70
CA VAL A 51 4.57 -23.44 4.13
C VAL A 51 5.59 -24.36 4.80
N THR A 52 5.61 -25.65 4.46
CA THR A 52 6.54 -26.63 5.05
C THR A 52 7.96 -26.53 4.51
N ARG A 53 8.18 -25.76 3.44
CA ARG A 53 9.50 -25.62 2.82
C ARG A 53 10.45 -24.87 3.76
N LYS A 54 11.44 -25.60 4.30
CA LYS A 54 12.46 -25.07 5.22
C LYS A 54 13.33 -23.94 4.63
N SER A 55 13.38 -23.83 3.31
CA SER A 55 14.01 -22.72 2.59
C SER A 55 12.96 -21.95 1.81
N GLY A 56 12.83 -20.66 2.09
CA GLY A 56 11.82 -19.82 1.46
C GLY A 56 12.08 -18.33 1.58
N ARG A 57 11.41 -17.57 0.72
CA ARG A 57 11.71 -16.15 0.47
C ARG A 57 10.91 -15.21 1.34
N PHE A 58 9.62 -15.51 1.50
CA PHE A 58 8.73 -14.74 2.36
C PHE A 58 8.41 -15.57 3.60
N ILE A 59 8.81 -15.08 4.77
CA ILE A 59 8.37 -15.66 6.03
C ILE A 59 6.84 -15.55 6.15
N MET A 60 6.26 -16.47 6.92
CA MET A 60 4.84 -16.44 7.24
C MET A 60 4.63 -15.85 8.63
N GLY A 61 3.61 -15.02 8.74
CA GLY A 61 3.15 -14.44 9.98
C GLY A 61 1.81 -13.80 9.70
N ILE A 62 0.74 -14.39 10.22
CA ILE A 62 -0.63 -13.97 9.94
C ILE A 62 -1.33 -13.73 11.27
N PRO A 63 -1.75 -12.50 11.60
CA PRO A 63 -2.47 -12.24 12.84
C PRO A 63 -3.81 -12.98 12.85
N PRO A 64 -4.26 -13.51 14.00
CA PRO A 64 -5.55 -14.20 14.14
C PRO A 64 -6.72 -13.46 13.49
N TYR A 65 -6.79 -12.14 13.67
CA TYR A 65 -7.80 -11.29 13.05
C TYR A 65 -7.85 -11.44 11.53
N TRP A 66 -6.70 -11.40 10.84
CA TRP A 66 -6.67 -11.53 9.38
C TRP A 66 -7.02 -12.95 8.93
N ALA A 67 -6.50 -13.95 9.65
CA ALA A 67 -6.79 -15.34 9.37
C ALA A 67 -8.28 -15.67 9.54
N ALA A 68 -8.97 -15.06 10.50
CA ALA A 68 -10.42 -15.18 10.68
C ALA A 68 -11.26 -14.60 9.54
N LEU A 69 -10.68 -13.78 8.66
CA LEU A 69 -11.36 -13.26 7.47
C LEU A 69 -11.27 -14.20 6.26
N MET A 70 -10.43 -15.23 6.33
CA MET A 70 -10.26 -16.20 5.25
C MET A 70 -11.52 -17.03 5.10
N ASP A 71 -11.76 -17.44 3.86
CA ASP A 71 -12.77 -18.47 3.59
C ASP A 71 -12.05 -19.81 3.73
N PRO A 72 -12.49 -20.71 4.63
CA PRO A 72 -11.78 -21.95 4.91
C PRO A 72 -11.79 -22.92 3.73
N GLU A 73 -12.81 -22.86 2.88
CA GLU A 73 -13.01 -23.82 1.78
C GLU A 73 -12.65 -23.23 0.41
N ASP A 74 -12.62 -21.91 0.24
CA ASP A 74 -12.28 -21.26 -1.02
C ASP A 74 -10.75 -20.96 -1.14
N PRO A 75 -9.98 -21.74 -1.92
CA PRO A 75 -8.56 -21.47 -2.15
C PRO A 75 -8.32 -20.20 -2.97
N THR A 76 -9.34 -19.67 -3.65
CA THR A 76 -9.26 -18.42 -4.40
C THR A 76 -9.58 -17.20 -3.54
N CYS A 77 -9.85 -17.38 -2.24
CA CYS A 77 -10.22 -16.31 -1.33
C CYS A 77 -9.17 -15.18 -1.35
N PRO A 78 -9.57 -13.93 -1.67
CA PRO A 78 -8.63 -12.82 -1.86
C PRO A 78 -7.92 -12.40 -0.58
N ILE A 79 -8.46 -12.74 0.59
CA ILE A 79 -7.80 -12.52 1.89
C ILE A 79 -6.67 -13.54 2.10
N ARG A 80 -6.97 -14.82 1.84
CA ARG A 80 -6.05 -15.95 1.94
C ARG A 80 -4.85 -15.78 1.02
N ARG A 81 -5.10 -15.46 -0.25
CA ARG A 81 -4.06 -15.24 -1.28
C ARG A 81 -3.02 -14.19 -0.89
N GLN A 82 -3.39 -13.20 -0.08
CA GLN A 82 -2.46 -12.15 0.33
C GLN A 82 -1.52 -12.53 1.48
N ALA A 83 -1.79 -13.64 2.17
CA ALA A 83 -1.12 -14.01 3.43
C ALA A 83 -0.57 -15.43 3.47
N VAL A 84 -1.21 -16.40 2.81
CA VAL A 84 -0.79 -17.82 2.81
C VAL A 84 0.20 -18.08 1.68
N PRO A 85 1.39 -18.64 1.96
CA PRO A 85 2.38 -19.04 0.95
C PRO A 85 1.83 -20.02 -0.10
N VAL A 86 2.25 -19.87 -1.36
CA VAL A 86 1.98 -20.84 -2.44
C VAL A 86 3.27 -21.23 -3.19
N GLU A 87 3.29 -22.38 -3.86
CA GLU A 87 4.48 -22.87 -4.58
C GLU A 87 4.93 -21.95 -5.71
N GLU A 88 4.00 -21.21 -6.31
CA GLU A 88 4.27 -20.22 -7.35
C GLU A 88 5.31 -19.17 -6.92
N GLU A 89 5.40 -18.86 -5.63
CA GLU A 89 6.37 -17.90 -5.09
C GLU A 89 7.83 -18.36 -5.22
N TYR A 90 8.04 -19.66 -5.43
CA TYR A 90 9.36 -20.27 -5.56
C TYR A 90 9.76 -20.42 -7.03
N ARG A 91 8.85 -20.15 -7.98
CA ARG A 91 9.15 -20.14 -9.41
C ARG A 91 9.79 -18.79 -9.77
N LEU A 92 11.06 -18.83 -10.14
CA LEU A 92 11.78 -17.66 -10.63
C LEU A 92 11.26 -17.24 -12.00
N SER A 93 10.95 -15.96 -12.16
CA SER A 93 10.75 -15.38 -13.49
C SER A 93 12.02 -14.66 -13.95
N PRO A 94 12.32 -14.63 -15.27
CA PRO A 94 13.46 -13.88 -15.81
C PRO A 94 13.43 -12.38 -15.49
N ASN A 95 12.25 -11.83 -15.25
CA ASN A 95 12.03 -10.42 -14.95
C ASN A 95 12.05 -10.09 -13.45
N ASP A 96 12.29 -11.08 -12.58
CA ASP A 96 12.27 -10.86 -11.14
C ASP A 96 13.52 -10.09 -10.67
N MET A 97 13.30 -9.10 -9.83
CA MET A 97 14.32 -8.23 -9.25
C MET A 97 14.37 -8.40 -7.73
N ILE A 98 15.55 -8.18 -7.14
CA ILE A 98 15.73 -8.16 -5.68
C ILE A 98 15.22 -6.84 -5.11
N ASP A 99 15.63 -5.73 -5.71
CA ASP A 99 15.24 -4.37 -5.35
C ASP A 99 14.77 -3.63 -6.60
N PRO A 100 13.53 -3.89 -7.09
CA PRO A 100 13.02 -3.23 -8.29
C PRO A 100 12.88 -1.72 -8.12
N LEU A 101 12.72 -1.25 -6.89
CA LEU A 101 12.49 0.15 -6.56
C LEU A 101 13.80 0.96 -6.40
N GLY A 102 14.95 0.29 -6.45
CA GLY A 102 16.27 0.89 -6.29
C GLY A 102 16.48 1.55 -4.93
N GLU A 103 15.78 1.09 -3.89
CA GLU A 103 15.84 1.68 -2.55
C GLU A 103 17.25 1.67 -1.98
N ASP A 104 17.99 0.58 -2.16
CA ASP A 104 19.33 0.40 -1.59
C ASP A 104 20.32 1.36 -2.27
N SER A 105 20.22 1.56 -3.58
CA SER A 105 21.06 2.50 -4.34
C SER A 105 20.78 3.98 -4.04
N HIS A 106 19.60 4.29 -3.49
CA HIS A 106 19.19 5.65 -3.13
C HIS A 106 19.24 5.89 -1.61
N MET A 107 20.06 5.11 -0.89
CA MET A 107 20.14 5.12 0.57
C MET A 107 21.40 5.87 1.06
N PRO A 108 21.37 7.22 1.20
CA PRO A 108 22.52 7.99 1.65
C PRO A 108 23.02 7.62 3.06
N VAL A 109 22.12 7.16 3.93
CA VAL A 109 22.45 6.58 5.24
C VAL A 109 21.54 5.36 5.48
N PRO A 110 21.96 4.34 6.25
CA PRO A 110 21.16 3.15 6.48
C PRO A 110 19.72 3.46 6.88
N GLY A 111 18.76 2.86 6.19
CA GLY A 111 17.33 3.01 6.42
C GLY A 111 16.71 4.33 5.97
N LEU A 112 17.45 5.25 5.36
CA LEU A 112 16.89 6.48 4.79
C LEU A 112 17.07 6.49 3.27
N VAL A 113 15.98 6.40 2.52
CA VAL A 113 15.98 6.42 1.05
C VAL A 113 15.60 7.82 0.56
N HIS A 114 16.48 8.46 -0.21
CA HIS A 114 16.30 9.79 -0.78
C HIS A 114 16.34 9.72 -2.31
N ARG A 115 15.18 9.43 -2.91
CA ARG A 115 15.01 9.25 -4.36
C ARG A 115 14.48 10.49 -5.07
N TYR A 116 13.61 11.25 -4.41
CA TYR A 116 12.98 12.44 -4.98
C TYR A 116 13.56 13.71 -4.35
N PRO A 117 13.55 14.85 -5.06
CA PRO A 117 14.28 16.04 -4.61
C PRO A 117 13.89 16.61 -3.24
N ASP A 118 12.63 16.43 -2.82
CA ASP A 118 12.04 17.15 -1.69
C ASP A 118 11.49 16.23 -0.57
N ARG A 119 11.73 14.91 -0.69
CA ARG A 119 11.13 13.94 0.23
C ARG A 119 11.93 12.65 0.38
N VAL A 120 11.83 12.07 1.56
CA VAL A 120 12.56 10.86 1.95
C VAL A 120 11.64 9.79 2.52
N LEU A 121 12.12 8.55 2.45
CA LEU A 121 11.50 7.38 3.04
C LEU A 121 12.41 6.88 4.18
N LEU A 122 11.90 6.89 5.41
CA LEU A 122 12.60 6.46 6.62
C LEU A 122 12.08 5.09 7.08
N LEU A 123 12.91 4.06 6.96
CA LEU A 123 12.63 2.69 7.38
C LEU A 123 12.95 2.54 8.87
N VAL A 124 11.94 2.56 9.74
CA VAL A 124 12.14 2.56 11.20
C VAL A 124 12.05 1.18 11.84
N VAL A 125 11.60 0.18 11.10
CA VAL A 125 11.32 -1.17 11.59
C VAL A 125 11.32 -2.19 10.44
N GLU A 126 11.58 -3.46 10.73
CA GLU A 126 11.60 -4.57 9.75
C GLU A 126 10.55 -5.65 10.01
N VAL A 127 9.67 -5.40 10.97
CA VAL A 127 8.60 -6.30 11.39
C VAL A 127 7.27 -5.77 10.86
N CYS A 128 6.43 -6.68 10.38
CA CYS A 128 5.02 -6.42 10.09
C CYS A 128 4.13 -7.26 11.01
N SER A 129 2.88 -6.84 11.23
CA SER A 129 1.86 -7.74 11.81
C SER A 129 1.60 -8.91 10.88
N MET A 130 1.37 -8.63 9.60
CA MET A 130 1.21 -9.63 8.55
C MET A 130 2.27 -9.47 7.47
N TYR A 131 2.88 -10.58 7.04
CA TYR A 131 3.80 -10.59 5.91
C TYR A 131 3.06 -10.87 4.59
N CYS A 132 2.82 -9.80 3.83
CA CYS A 132 2.13 -9.86 2.55
C CYS A 132 2.90 -10.71 1.53
N ARG A 133 2.23 -11.61 0.80
CA ARG A 133 2.84 -12.45 -0.26
C ARG A 133 3.24 -11.70 -1.54
N PHE A 134 3.08 -10.38 -1.52
CA PHE A 134 3.42 -9.45 -2.58
C PHE A 134 4.27 -8.27 -2.05
N CYS A 135 4.93 -8.46 -0.90
CA CYS A 135 5.73 -7.42 -0.25
C CYS A 135 6.94 -7.01 -1.12
N THR A 136 7.03 -5.72 -1.42
CA THR A 136 8.14 -5.13 -2.20
C THR A 136 9.46 -5.08 -1.44
N ARG A 137 9.40 -5.22 -0.12
CA ARG A 137 10.54 -5.22 0.79
C ARG A 137 10.82 -6.58 1.41
N SER A 138 10.42 -7.68 0.78
CA SER A 138 10.67 -9.03 1.29
C SER A 138 12.17 -9.38 1.45
N ARG A 139 13.06 -8.65 0.77
CA ARG A 139 14.52 -8.72 0.95
C ARG A 139 15.02 -8.12 2.28
N VAL A 140 14.19 -7.34 2.97
CA VAL A 140 14.52 -6.58 4.19
C VAL A 140 13.65 -7.06 5.34
N VAL A 141 12.34 -7.03 5.13
CA VAL A 141 11.32 -7.32 6.14
C VAL A 141 11.24 -8.82 6.39
N GLY A 142 11.27 -9.20 7.66
CA GLY A 142 11.14 -10.60 8.05
C GLY A 142 12.34 -11.49 7.69
N THR A 143 13.50 -10.90 7.41
CA THR A 143 14.72 -11.67 7.13
C THR A 143 15.52 -11.91 8.42
N THR A 144 16.04 -13.12 8.60
CA THR A 144 16.98 -13.49 9.68
C THR A 144 18.44 -13.13 9.33
N ALA A 145 18.66 -12.41 8.22
CA ALA A 145 19.97 -12.15 7.66
C ALA A 145 20.66 -10.98 8.37
N GLY A 146 21.16 -11.20 9.58
CA GLY A 146 22.34 -10.60 10.24
C GLY A 146 22.54 -9.07 10.35
N TYR A 147 21.93 -8.25 9.50
CA TYR A 147 22.11 -6.80 9.43
C TYR A 147 20.74 -6.13 9.33
N SER A 148 20.37 -5.40 10.38
CA SER A 148 19.22 -4.50 10.36
C SER A 148 19.51 -3.35 9.40
N ARG A 149 18.66 -3.21 8.38
CA ARG A 149 18.54 -2.03 7.52
C ARG A 149 17.57 -1.00 8.12
N SER A 150 17.03 -1.25 9.31
CA SER A 150 16.31 -0.20 10.04
C SER A 150 17.25 0.97 10.30
N ALA A 151 16.74 2.17 10.13
CA ALA A 151 17.52 3.38 10.29
C ALA A 151 18.09 3.49 11.70
N ASN A 152 19.37 3.87 11.78
CA ASN A 152 19.82 4.62 12.93
C ASN A 152 19.12 5.99 12.86
N ILE A 153 18.12 6.16 13.72
CA ILE A 153 17.23 7.34 13.68
C ILE A 153 18.03 8.63 13.78
N ASP A 154 19.08 8.67 14.60
CA ASP A 154 19.84 9.90 14.81
C ASP A 154 20.64 10.28 13.55
N GLN A 155 21.28 9.29 12.89
CA GLN A 155 21.96 9.53 11.60
C GLN A 155 21.00 10.00 10.51
N ALA A 156 19.80 9.41 10.44
CA ALA A 156 18.79 9.82 9.47
C ALA A 156 18.28 11.24 9.75
N ILE A 157 18.08 11.59 11.03
CA ILE A 157 17.69 12.94 11.47
C ILE A 157 18.78 13.96 11.10
N ASP A 158 20.05 13.64 11.30
CA ASP A 158 21.17 14.52 10.94
C ASP A 158 21.24 14.74 9.43
N TYR A 159 21.08 13.68 8.63
CA TYR A 159 20.98 13.81 7.18
C TYR A 159 19.83 14.74 6.79
N ILE A 160 18.61 14.52 7.32
CA ILE A 160 17.45 15.35 7.00
C ILE A 160 17.73 16.81 7.39
N ARG A 161 18.28 17.06 8.58
CA ARG A 161 18.60 18.42 9.05
C ARG A 161 19.57 19.16 8.13
N ALA A 162 20.53 18.45 7.54
CA ALA A 162 21.51 19.01 6.61
C ALA A 162 20.92 19.31 5.22
N HIS A 163 19.84 18.64 4.80
CA HIS A 163 19.29 18.71 3.44
C HIS A 163 17.98 19.51 3.37
N ARG A 164 18.12 20.85 3.31
CA ARG A 164 17.01 21.83 3.44
C ARG A 164 15.86 21.73 2.43
N LYS A 165 16.03 20.99 1.33
CA LYS A 165 14.96 20.74 0.34
C LYS A 165 13.94 19.70 0.83
N ILE A 166 14.28 18.89 1.84
CA ILE A 166 13.40 17.83 2.35
C ILE A 166 12.28 18.44 3.19
N ARG A 167 11.06 18.40 2.65
CA ARG A 167 9.84 18.90 3.31
C ARG A 167 8.88 17.80 3.76
N ASP A 168 8.97 16.62 3.15
CA ASP A 168 8.09 15.45 3.39
C ASP A 168 8.92 14.24 3.82
N VAL A 169 8.63 13.70 5.01
CA VAL A 169 9.25 12.48 5.52
C VAL A 169 8.21 11.38 5.66
N LEU A 170 8.40 10.28 4.94
CA LEU A 170 7.56 9.08 5.04
C LEU A 170 8.20 8.04 5.96
N ILE A 171 7.63 7.84 7.15
CA ILE A 171 7.96 6.74 8.07
C ILE A 171 7.37 5.44 7.50
N SER A 172 8.20 4.42 7.34
CA SER A 172 7.87 3.13 6.74
C SER A 172 8.82 2.03 7.24
N GLY A 173 8.99 0.95 6.49
CA GLY A 173 9.81 -0.20 6.84
C GLY A 173 9.07 -1.49 6.51
N GLY A 174 8.97 -2.36 7.52
CA GLY A 174 7.89 -3.34 7.64
C GLY A 174 6.57 -2.60 7.85
N ASP A 175 6.14 -2.46 9.11
CA ASP A 175 4.98 -1.68 9.46
C ASP A 175 5.26 -0.77 10.68
N PRO A 176 5.39 0.55 10.52
CA PRO A 176 5.71 1.47 11.61
C PRO A 176 4.77 1.41 12.81
N LEU A 177 3.51 1.00 12.61
CA LEU A 177 2.57 0.86 13.72
C LEU A 177 2.79 -0.44 14.51
N THR A 178 3.81 -1.24 14.23
CA THR A 178 4.26 -2.28 15.19
C THR A 178 5.13 -1.70 16.31
N LEU A 179 5.64 -0.48 16.15
CA LEU A 179 6.33 0.24 17.23
C LEU A 179 5.38 0.54 18.38
N SER A 180 5.94 0.68 19.58
CA SER A 180 5.18 1.20 20.73
C SER A 180 4.78 2.66 20.50
N ASP A 181 3.77 3.12 21.24
CA ASP A 181 3.31 4.51 21.16
C ASP A 181 4.45 5.49 21.53
N GLU A 182 5.26 5.13 22.53
CA GLU A 182 6.40 5.92 23.02
C GLU A 182 7.50 6.03 21.96
N ARG A 183 7.85 4.93 21.30
CA ARG A 183 8.89 4.94 20.26
C ARG A 183 8.43 5.71 19.03
N LEU A 184 7.15 5.62 18.67
CA LEU A 184 6.58 6.42 17.58
C LEU A 184 6.57 7.90 17.94
N ASP A 185 6.19 8.25 19.17
CA ASP A 185 6.22 9.63 19.70
C ASP A 185 7.64 10.23 19.65
N GLU A 186 8.67 9.45 20.01
CA GLU A 186 10.07 9.88 19.95
C GLU A 186 10.49 10.21 18.51
N VAL A 187 10.23 9.31 17.56
CA VAL A 187 10.59 9.51 16.15
C VAL A 187 9.88 10.73 15.56
N LEU A 188 8.58 10.87 15.82
CA LEU A 188 7.80 12.02 15.37
C LEU A 188 8.33 13.33 15.99
N THR A 189 8.65 13.33 17.28
CA THR A 189 9.23 14.50 17.97
C THR A 189 10.54 14.94 17.31
N LYS A 190 11.46 14.00 17.05
CA LYS A 190 12.74 14.29 16.39
C LYS A 190 12.54 14.87 14.99
N LEU A 191 11.64 14.29 14.19
CA LEU A 191 11.34 14.78 12.84
C LEU A 191 10.72 16.17 12.86
N LYS A 192 9.75 16.41 13.74
CA LYS A 192 9.05 17.69 13.88
C LYS A 192 9.92 18.80 14.45
N SER A 193 11.03 18.46 15.11
CA SER A 193 12.02 19.45 15.55
C SER A 193 12.79 20.12 14.40
N ILE A 194 12.72 19.56 13.18
CA ILE A 194 13.44 20.07 12.02
C ILE A 194 12.59 21.14 11.30
N PRO A 195 12.97 22.42 11.28
CA PRO A 195 12.07 23.51 10.85
C PRO A 195 11.57 23.45 9.40
N HIS A 196 12.32 22.82 8.49
CA HIS A 196 11.97 22.71 7.07
C HIS A 196 11.16 21.45 6.75
N VAL A 197 10.94 20.56 7.72
CA VAL A 197 10.05 19.40 7.57
C VAL A 197 8.62 19.87 7.83
N GLU A 198 7.83 20.02 6.77
CA GLU A 198 6.48 20.57 6.84
C GLU A 198 5.47 19.55 7.37
N PHE A 199 5.59 18.29 6.94
CA PHE A 199 4.71 17.22 7.38
C PHE A 199 5.40 15.87 7.37
N VAL A 200 4.86 14.97 8.19
CA VAL A 200 5.29 13.57 8.26
C VAL A 200 4.15 12.69 7.78
N ARG A 201 4.49 11.60 7.11
CA ARG A 201 3.54 10.59 6.67
C ARG A 201 3.93 9.23 7.24
N ILE A 202 2.95 8.39 7.52
CA ILE A 202 3.16 7.01 7.99
C ILE A 202 2.58 6.05 6.96
N GLY A 203 3.42 5.19 6.39
CA GLY A 203 2.98 4.08 5.55
C GLY A 203 2.77 2.84 6.40
N THR A 204 1.53 2.37 6.54
CA THR A 204 1.19 1.25 7.45
C THR A 204 0.04 0.44 6.88
N ARG A 205 0.06 -0.86 7.13
CA ARG A 205 -1.04 -1.78 6.80
C ARG A 205 -1.79 -2.24 8.05
N ASN A 206 -1.27 -2.00 9.25
CA ASN A 206 -1.89 -2.40 10.52
C ASN A 206 -3.36 -1.99 10.66
N PRO A 207 -3.84 -0.78 10.27
CA PRO A 207 -5.28 -0.49 10.37
C PRO A 207 -6.16 -1.43 9.55
N VAL A 208 -5.58 -2.16 8.59
CA VAL A 208 -6.23 -3.18 7.76
C VAL A 208 -5.97 -4.60 8.29
N THR A 209 -4.72 -4.94 8.63
CA THR A 209 -4.32 -6.31 9.02
C THR A 209 -4.36 -6.57 10.51
N LEU A 210 -4.36 -5.52 11.33
CA LEU A 210 -4.42 -5.52 12.78
C LEU A 210 -5.12 -4.25 13.30
N PRO A 211 -6.43 -4.07 13.04
CA PRO A 211 -7.14 -2.81 13.31
C PRO A 211 -7.10 -2.42 14.80
N TYR A 212 -6.99 -3.40 15.69
CA TYR A 212 -6.86 -3.21 17.14
C TYR A 212 -5.60 -2.46 17.58
N ARG A 213 -4.62 -2.25 16.68
CA ARG A 213 -3.47 -1.38 16.96
C ARG A 213 -3.87 0.09 17.08
N VAL A 214 -5.00 0.48 16.49
CA VAL A 214 -5.54 1.84 16.58
C VAL A 214 -6.31 1.98 17.89
N THR A 215 -5.62 2.51 18.89
CA THR A 215 -6.13 2.81 20.23
C THR A 215 -6.25 4.31 20.44
N GLU A 216 -6.97 4.73 21.49
CA GLU A 216 -7.04 6.15 21.85
C GLU A 216 -5.65 6.72 22.22
N SER A 217 -4.78 5.92 22.82
CA SER A 217 -3.40 6.31 23.14
C SER A 217 -2.59 6.61 21.87
N LEU A 218 -2.68 5.77 20.83
CA LEU A 218 -2.04 6.02 19.55
C LEU A 218 -2.60 7.29 18.92
N CYS A 219 -3.93 7.44 18.91
CA CYS A 219 -4.61 8.63 18.41
C CYS A 219 -4.15 9.91 19.13
N ALA A 220 -3.91 9.87 20.44
CA ALA A 220 -3.35 10.98 21.20
C ALA A 220 -1.92 11.35 20.75
N VAL A 221 -1.04 10.36 20.52
CA VAL A 221 0.30 10.59 19.96
C VAL A 221 0.21 11.25 18.58
N LEU A 222 -0.66 10.75 17.70
CA LEU A 222 -0.83 11.33 16.37
C LEU A 222 -1.37 12.76 16.41
N ARG A 223 -2.28 13.08 17.33
CA ARG A 223 -2.82 14.44 17.52
C ARG A 223 -1.75 15.44 17.98
N LYS A 224 -0.84 15.01 18.85
CA LYS A 224 0.29 15.83 19.34
C LYS A 224 1.20 16.31 18.20
N HIS A 225 1.35 15.53 17.13
CA HIS A 225 2.34 15.77 16.06
C HIS A 225 1.77 16.30 14.74
N LYS A 226 0.55 16.85 14.72
CA LYS A 226 -0.07 17.35 13.47
C LYS A 226 0.83 18.39 12.75
N PRO A 227 0.78 18.47 11.40
CA PRO A 227 0.11 17.54 10.49
C PRO A 227 0.85 16.19 10.36
N VAL A 228 0.10 15.09 10.49
CA VAL A 228 0.53 13.73 10.14
C VAL A 228 -0.46 13.15 9.14
N TRP A 229 0.03 12.53 8.08
CA TRP A 229 -0.80 11.82 7.09
C TRP A 229 -0.56 10.32 7.20
N MET A 230 -1.52 9.52 6.75
CA MET A 230 -1.36 8.06 6.74
C MET A 230 -1.66 7.47 5.36
N SER A 231 -0.70 6.70 4.85
CA SER A 231 -0.88 5.87 3.67
C SER A 231 -1.19 4.44 4.13
N LEU A 232 -2.47 4.09 4.08
CA LEU A 232 -3.00 2.75 4.35
C LEU A 232 -2.87 1.85 3.12
N HIS A 233 -3.04 0.55 3.30
CA HIS A 233 -2.87 -0.42 2.23
C HIS A 233 -4.02 -1.44 2.16
N PHE A 234 -5.01 -1.11 1.32
CA PHE A 234 -6.16 -1.97 1.02
C PHE A 234 -6.10 -2.54 -0.40
N ASN A 235 -6.50 -3.80 -0.56
CA ASN A 235 -6.53 -4.49 -1.85
C ASN A 235 -7.89 -5.10 -2.19
N HIS A 236 -8.77 -5.35 -1.22
CA HIS A 236 -10.04 -6.02 -1.50
C HIS A 236 -11.17 -5.52 -0.59
N PRO A 237 -12.43 -5.41 -1.07
CA PRO A 237 -13.55 -4.94 -0.24
C PRO A 237 -13.79 -5.78 1.02
N LYS A 238 -13.42 -7.07 1.01
CA LYS A 238 -13.52 -7.97 2.19
C LYS A 238 -12.66 -7.49 3.37
N GLU A 239 -11.68 -6.63 3.13
CA GLU A 239 -10.81 -6.06 4.17
C GLU A 239 -11.49 -4.92 4.94
N VAL A 240 -12.57 -4.34 4.42
CA VAL A 240 -13.32 -3.25 5.08
C VAL A 240 -14.33 -3.84 6.06
N THR A 241 -13.83 -4.31 7.20
CA THR A 241 -14.62 -4.93 8.28
C THR A 241 -15.06 -3.89 9.31
N PRO A 242 -16.00 -4.20 10.23
CA PRO A 242 -16.37 -3.28 11.30
C PRO A 242 -15.18 -2.84 12.19
N PRO A 243 -14.24 -3.72 12.61
CA PRO A 243 -13.02 -3.27 13.30
C PRO A 243 -12.19 -2.27 12.51
N VAL A 244 -12.06 -2.47 11.19
CA VAL A 244 -11.31 -1.55 10.30
C VAL A 244 -12.04 -0.23 10.11
N GLN A 245 -13.37 -0.24 9.99
CA GLN A 245 -14.20 0.96 9.96
C GLN A 245 -14.00 1.79 11.24
N ARG A 246 -13.99 1.15 12.41
CA ARG A 246 -13.70 1.80 13.71
C ARG A 246 -12.30 2.41 13.73
N ALA A 247 -11.29 1.63 13.37
CA ALA A 247 -9.89 2.07 13.34
C ALA A 247 -9.69 3.30 12.42
N CYS A 248 -10.21 3.24 11.18
CA CYS A 248 -10.14 4.37 10.26
C CYS A 248 -10.93 5.58 10.74
N GLY A 249 -12.08 5.36 11.39
CA GLY A 249 -12.87 6.40 12.05
C GLY A 249 -12.05 7.16 13.09
N MET A 250 -11.45 6.44 14.06
CA MET A 250 -10.62 7.03 15.12
C MET A 250 -9.42 7.82 14.58
N LEU A 251 -8.76 7.31 13.54
CA LEU A 251 -7.64 8.01 12.89
C LEU A 251 -8.11 9.30 12.21
N ALA A 252 -9.22 9.24 11.46
CA ALA A 252 -9.78 10.40 10.78
C ALA A 252 -10.29 11.46 11.78
N ASP A 253 -10.96 11.05 12.86
CA ASP A 253 -11.42 11.94 13.95
C ASP A 253 -10.25 12.58 14.70
N SER A 254 -9.11 11.88 14.74
CA SER A 254 -7.86 12.44 15.23
C SER A 254 -7.25 13.47 14.28
N GLY A 255 -7.88 13.76 13.14
CA GLY A 255 -7.44 14.74 12.15
C GLY A 255 -6.29 14.27 11.27
N VAL A 256 -6.12 12.95 11.11
CA VAL A 256 -5.12 12.34 10.22
C VAL A 256 -5.77 12.11 8.85
N PRO A 257 -5.31 12.76 7.76
CA PRO A 257 -5.79 12.45 6.42
C PRO A 257 -5.36 11.04 6.00
N LEU A 258 -6.30 10.23 5.53
CA LEU A 258 -6.09 8.83 5.17
C LEU A 258 -6.14 8.64 3.65
N GLY A 259 -5.06 8.08 3.10
CA GLY A 259 -4.99 7.65 1.70
C GLY A 259 -4.77 6.14 1.60
N SER A 260 -5.42 5.46 0.65
CA SER A 260 -5.17 4.04 0.38
C SER A 260 -4.26 3.85 -0.83
N GLN A 261 -3.23 3.04 -0.62
CA GLN A 261 -2.36 2.48 -1.63
C GLN A 261 -2.81 1.04 -1.92
N THR A 262 -3.21 0.77 -3.15
CA THR A 262 -3.69 -0.54 -3.58
C THR A 262 -2.68 -1.13 -4.56
N VAL A 263 -2.33 -2.40 -4.44
CA VAL A 263 -1.52 -3.12 -5.44
C VAL A 263 -2.45 -3.93 -6.33
N LEU A 264 -2.30 -3.78 -7.64
CA LEU A 264 -3.05 -4.54 -8.64
C LEU A 264 -2.51 -5.98 -8.70
N MET A 265 -3.35 -6.93 -8.30
CA MET A 265 -2.99 -8.34 -8.14
C MET A 265 -3.97 -9.24 -8.87
N LYS A 266 -3.41 -10.11 -9.72
CA LYS A 266 -4.13 -11.14 -10.46
C LYS A 266 -4.89 -12.06 -9.51
N GLY A 267 -6.18 -12.23 -9.75
CA GLY A 267 -7.05 -13.09 -8.94
C GLY A 267 -7.37 -12.55 -7.54
N VAL A 268 -7.08 -11.28 -7.26
CA VAL A 268 -7.48 -10.59 -6.03
C VAL A 268 -8.37 -9.39 -6.36
N ASN A 269 -7.86 -8.46 -7.17
CA ASN A 269 -8.54 -7.20 -7.46
C ASN A 269 -8.39 -6.72 -8.91
N ASP A 270 -7.96 -7.60 -9.81
CA ASP A 270 -7.77 -7.37 -11.24
C ASP A 270 -9.07 -7.24 -12.05
N ARG A 271 -10.17 -6.82 -11.41
CA ARG A 271 -11.48 -6.59 -12.04
C ARG A 271 -12.02 -5.20 -11.68
N PRO A 272 -12.49 -4.41 -12.65
CA PRO A 272 -13.01 -3.06 -12.39
C PRO A 272 -14.15 -3.01 -11.35
N ALA A 273 -15.05 -4.01 -11.35
CA ALA A 273 -16.14 -4.07 -10.39
C ALA A 273 -15.65 -4.23 -8.94
N ILE A 274 -14.59 -5.02 -8.72
CA ILE A 274 -13.99 -5.23 -7.39
C ILE A 274 -13.33 -3.94 -6.92
N MET A 275 -12.53 -3.29 -7.77
CA MET A 275 -11.87 -2.02 -7.47
C MET A 275 -12.89 -0.90 -7.18
N LYS A 276 -13.94 -0.78 -7.99
CA LYS A 276 -15.02 0.20 -7.77
C LYS A 276 -15.68 -0.02 -6.41
N LYS A 277 -16.04 -1.26 -6.08
CA LYS A 277 -16.61 -1.60 -4.77
C LYS A 277 -15.64 -1.26 -3.64
N LEU A 278 -14.36 -1.57 -3.78
CA LEU A 278 -13.35 -1.26 -2.77
C LEU A 278 -13.32 0.24 -2.51
N PHE A 279 -13.17 1.03 -3.56
CA PHE A 279 -13.03 2.49 -3.44
C PHE A 279 -14.28 3.16 -2.90
N HIS A 280 -15.48 2.63 -3.17
CA HIS A 280 -16.71 3.08 -2.51
C HIS A 280 -16.69 2.80 -1.01
N GLU A 281 -16.31 1.59 -0.60
CA GLU A 281 -16.21 1.24 0.81
C GLU A 281 -15.13 2.06 1.53
N LEU A 282 -14.01 2.38 0.87
CA LEU A 282 -12.97 3.25 1.44
C LEU A 282 -13.48 4.67 1.68
N LEU A 283 -14.22 5.26 0.74
CA LEU A 283 -14.76 6.60 0.94
C LEU A 283 -15.76 6.67 2.10
N LYS A 284 -16.55 5.62 2.33
CA LYS A 284 -17.47 5.52 3.48
C LYS A 284 -16.75 5.57 4.84
N ILE A 285 -15.48 5.17 4.88
CA ILE A 285 -14.63 5.23 6.08
C ILE A 285 -13.61 6.38 6.06
N ARG A 286 -13.83 7.39 5.21
CA ARG A 286 -12.97 8.57 5.03
C ARG A 286 -11.53 8.25 4.62
N VAL A 287 -11.34 7.15 3.90
CA VAL A 287 -10.07 6.78 3.27
C VAL A 287 -10.13 7.09 1.78
N ARG A 288 -9.27 7.99 1.31
CA ARG A 288 -9.23 8.37 -0.11
C ARG A 288 -8.39 7.36 -0.90
N PRO A 289 -8.90 6.75 -1.98
CA PRO A 289 -8.06 6.01 -2.92
C PRO A 289 -6.96 6.93 -3.48
N TYR A 290 -5.70 6.58 -3.21
CA TYR A 290 -4.55 7.40 -3.60
C TYR A 290 -3.87 6.82 -4.84
N TYR A 291 -3.36 5.59 -4.75
CA TYR A 291 -2.69 4.91 -5.85
C TYR A 291 -3.25 3.51 -6.08
N ILE A 292 -3.27 3.11 -7.36
CA ILE A 292 -3.14 1.71 -7.76
C ILE A 292 -1.72 1.53 -8.26
N TYR A 293 -0.94 0.67 -7.61
CA TYR A 293 0.38 0.26 -8.08
C TYR A 293 0.23 -0.95 -8.99
N GLN A 294 0.89 -0.91 -10.13
CA GLN A 294 1.26 -2.14 -10.83
C GLN A 294 2.08 -3.03 -9.86
N CYS A 295 1.79 -4.34 -9.83
CA CYS A 295 2.56 -5.25 -8.99
C CYS A 295 4.03 -5.26 -9.42
N ASP A 296 4.90 -4.84 -8.49
CA ASP A 296 6.34 -4.78 -8.74
C ASP A 296 6.91 -6.16 -9.05
N PRO A 297 7.93 -6.25 -9.92
CA PRO A 297 8.54 -7.51 -10.34
C PRO A 297 9.52 -8.03 -9.28
N VAL A 298 9.07 -8.14 -8.04
CA VAL A 298 9.86 -8.68 -6.93
C VAL A 298 9.90 -10.20 -7.07
N LYS A 299 11.02 -10.79 -6.68
CA LYS A 299 11.16 -12.25 -6.56
C LYS A 299 9.95 -12.89 -5.85
N GLY A 300 9.27 -13.81 -6.55
CA GLY A 300 8.14 -14.59 -6.04
C GLY A 300 6.75 -13.97 -6.26
N THR A 301 6.64 -12.76 -6.79
CA THR A 301 5.34 -12.10 -7.04
C THR A 301 4.81 -12.32 -8.46
N ALA A 302 5.52 -13.08 -9.29
CA ALA A 302 5.19 -13.29 -10.71
C ALA A 302 3.74 -13.71 -10.95
N HIS A 303 3.20 -14.58 -10.09
CA HIS A 303 1.84 -15.08 -10.17
C HIS A 303 0.76 -14.04 -9.85
N PHE A 304 1.11 -12.92 -9.20
CA PHE A 304 0.22 -11.78 -8.97
C PHE A 304 0.30 -10.72 -10.07
N ARG A 305 1.34 -10.71 -10.90
CA ARG A 305 1.52 -9.66 -11.91
C ARG A 305 0.43 -9.73 -12.99
N THR A 306 -0.10 -8.56 -13.33
CA THR A 306 -1.04 -8.35 -14.45
C THR A 306 -0.33 -7.63 -15.59
N PRO A 307 -0.81 -7.75 -16.84
CA PRO A 307 -0.47 -6.79 -17.88
C PRO A 307 -0.86 -5.36 -17.45
N VAL A 308 -0.07 -4.36 -17.85
CA VAL A 308 -0.35 -2.94 -17.57
C VAL A 308 -1.72 -2.49 -18.11
N ALA A 309 -2.16 -3.09 -19.23
CA ALA A 309 -3.47 -2.86 -19.82
C ALA A 309 -4.65 -3.13 -18.87
N VAL A 310 -4.48 -4.01 -17.87
CA VAL A 310 -5.49 -4.28 -16.84
C VAL A 310 -5.71 -3.04 -15.97
N GLY A 311 -4.63 -2.38 -15.54
CA GLY A 311 -4.71 -1.14 -14.75
C GLY A 311 -5.34 0.00 -15.54
N LEU A 312 -4.97 0.17 -16.81
CA LEU A 312 -5.60 1.14 -17.71
C LEU A 312 -7.10 0.89 -17.89
N SER A 313 -7.50 -0.37 -18.10
CA SER A 313 -8.91 -0.77 -18.21
C SER A 313 -9.68 -0.48 -16.92
N ILE A 314 -9.08 -0.71 -15.75
CA ILE A 314 -9.68 -0.34 -14.46
C ILE A 314 -9.91 1.18 -14.37
N ILE A 315 -8.90 2.00 -14.70
CA ILE A 315 -9.05 3.47 -14.65
C ILE A 315 -10.13 3.95 -15.63
N GLU A 316 -10.18 3.42 -16.86
CA GLU A 316 -11.23 3.72 -17.85
C GLU A 316 -12.62 3.41 -17.30
N LYS A 317 -12.79 2.28 -16.61
CA LYS A 317 -14.06 1.86 -16.01
C LYS A 317 -14.40 2.54 -14.68
N LEU A 318 -13.49 3.35 -14.13
CA LEU A 318 -13.73 4.16 -12.93
C LEU A 318 -14.02 5.61 -13.28
N ARG A 319 -13.17 6.25 -14.09
CA ARG A 319 -13.30 7.67 -14.44
C ARG A 319 -14.63 7.91 -15.16
N GLY A 320 -15.45 8.83 -14.64
CA GLY A 320 -16.79 9.13 -15.18
C GLY A 320 -17.89 8.14 -14.77
N HIS A 321 -17.54 6.93 -14.32
CA HIS A 321 -18.48 5.91 -13.86
C HIS A 321 -18.66 5.87 -12.33
N THR A 322 -17.92 6.70 -11.61
CA THR A 322 -18.03 6.91 -10.16
C THR A 322 -17.55 8.32 -9.79
N SER A 323 -17.78 8.74 -8.54
CA SER A 323 -17.27 9.98 -7.95
C SER A 323 -15.77 10.16 -8.19
N GLY A 324 -15.33 11.37 -8.53
CA GLY A 324 -13.92 11.67 -8.80
C GLY A 324 -12.97 11.35 -7.65
N TYR A 325 -13.44 11.47 -6.40
CA TYR A 325 -12.70 11.07 -5.19
C TYR A 325 -12.39 9.56 -5.13
N ALA A 326 -13.16 8.73 -5.83
CA ALA A 326 -12.98 7.27 -5.87
C ALA A 326 -12.01 6.82 -6.97
N VAL A 327 -11.41 7.76 -7.74
CA VAL A 327 -10.52 7.44 -8.86
C VAL A 327 -9.07 7.73 -8.45
N PRO A 328 -8.28 6.71 -8.07
CA PRO A 328 -6.86 6.88 -7.76
C PRO A 328 -6.04 7.10 -9.03
N THR A 329 -4.77 7.45 -8.85
CA THR A 329 -3.79 7.42 -9.95
C THR A 329 -3.27 5.99 -10.11
N PHE A 330 -3.31 5.43 -11.32
CA PHE A 330 -2.62 4.18 -11.61
C PHE A 330 -1.15 4.49 -11.92
N VAL A 331 -0.23 3.80 -11.26
CA VAL A 331 1.21 4.04 -11.39
C VAL A 331 1.97 2.75 -11.61
N VAL A 332 3.04 2.85 -12.39
CA VAL A 332 4.13 1.88 -12.44
C VAL A 332 5.32 2.55 -11.74
N ASP A 333 5.86 1.95 -10.67
CA ASP A 333 7.15 2.42 -10.14
C ASP A 333 8.23 1.96 -11.14
N GLY A 334 8.91 2.93 -11.76
CA GLY A 334 9.96 2.71 -12.74
C GLY A 334 11.09 1.85 -12.16
N PRO A 335 11.41 0.70 -12.78
CA PRO A 335 12.49 -0.16 -12.32
C PRO A 335 13.82 0.59 -12.15
N GLY A 336 14.60 0.22 -11.13
CA GLY A 336 15.88 0.87 -10.83
C GLY A 336 15.75 2.23 -10.12
N GLY A 337 14.54 2.59 -9.66
CA GLY A 337 14.32 3.85 -8.93
C GLY A 337 13.88 5.03 -9.80
N GLY A 338 13.28 4.78 -10.97
CA GLY A 338 12.71 5.84 -11.83
C GLY A 338 11.52 6.58 -11.23
N GLY A 339 10.98 6.09 -10.11
CA GLY A 339 9.86 6.71 -9.43
C GLY A 339 8.49 6.33 -10.02
N LYS A 340 7.43 6.93 -9.49
CA LYS A 340 6.04 6.58 -9.82
C LYS A 340 5.64 7.28 -11.11
N ILE A 341 5.52 6.50 -12.18
CA ILE A 341 5.09 6.99 -13.48
C ILE A 341 3.58 6.83 -13.56
N PRO A 342 2.79 7.91 -13.70
CA PRO A 342 1.34 7.81 -13.81
C PRO A 342 0.91 7.33 -15.19
N LEU A 343 -0.08 6.44 -15.22
CA LEU A 343 -0.72 5.96 -16.44
C LEU A 343 -2.22 6.19 -16.34
N MET A 344 -2.81 6.65 -17.43
CA MET A 344 -4.25 6.79 -17.60
C MET A 344 -4.64 6.59 -19.06
N PRO A 345 -5.91 6.27 -19.34
CA PRO A 345 -6.39 6.25 -20.72
C PRO A 345 -6.25 7.61 -21.40
N ASN A 346 -6.06 7.59 -22.72
CA ASN A 346 -5.99 8.81 -23.53
C ASN A 346 -7.40 9.38 -23.75
N TYR A 347 -7.67 10.55 -23.18
CA TYR A 347 -8.93 11.28 -23.41
C TYR A 347 -8.80 12.38 -24.47
N VAL A 348 -7.56 12.77 -24.82
CA VAL A 348 -7.27 13.59 -26.00
C VAL A 348 -7.23 12.68 -27.21
N VAL A 349 -8.06 13.00 -28.22
CA VAL A 349 -8.13 12.27 -29.49
C VAL A 349 -7.29 12.97 -30.55
N ALA A 350 -7.38 14.30 -30.61
CA ALA A 350 -6.61 15.12 -31.54
C ALA A 350 -6.45 16.53 -30.98
N CYS A 351 -5.39 17.22 -31.41
CA CYS A 351 -5.18 18.64 -31.17
C CYS A 351 -4.58 19.27 -32.44
N LYS A 352 -5.19 20.36 -32.91
CA LYS A 352 -4.68 21.14 -34.04
C LYS A 352 -5.08 22.61 -33.89
N ASP A 353 -4.12 23.52 -34.05
CA ASP A 353 -4.35 24.98 -34.07
C ASP A 353 -5.18 25.51 -32.88
N GLY A 354 -4.90 25.02 -31.66
CA GLY A 354 -5.65 25.39 -30.44
C GLY A 354 -7.04 24.75 -30.32
N VAL A 355 -7.39 23.83 -31.22
CA VAL A 355 -8.64 23.08 -31.20
C VAL A 355 -8.39 21.64 -30.75
N TRP A 356 -8.96 21.29 -29.60
CA TRP A 356 -8.83 19.99 -28.96
C TRP A 356 -10.09 19.16 -29.20
N THR A 357 -9.90 17.93 -29.69
CA THR A 357 -10.95 16.91 -29.72
C THR A 357 -10.74 15.97 -28.54
N LEU A 358 -11.72 15.93 -27.64
CA LEU A 358 -11.69 15.16 -26.40
C LEU A 358 -12.77 14.09 -26.44
N ARG A 359 -12.47 12.86 -26.01
CA ARG A 359 -13.50 11.86 -25.70
C ARG A 359 -13.82 11.87 -24.21
N ASN A 360 -15.07 11.63 -23.83
CA ASN A 360 -15.42 11.35 -22.44
C ASN A 360 -15.51 9.83 -22.16
N PHE A 361 -15.88 9.48 -20.93
CA PHE A 361 -16.05 8.08 -20.48
C PHE A 361 -17.12 7.29 -21.26
N ALA A 362 -18.08 7.98 -21.90
CA ALA A 362 -19.12 7.38 -22.72
C ALA A 362 -18.73 7.31 -24.22
N GLY A 363 -17.50 7.65 -24.57
CA GLY A 363 -17.02 7.71 -25.95
C GLY A 363 -17.55 8.90 -26.76
N LYS A 364 -18.30 9.83 -26.15
CA LYS A 364 -18.77 11.03 -26.83
C LYS A 364 -17.60 11.98 -27.06
N LEU A 365 -17.55 12.57 -28.26
CA LEU A 365 -16.54 13.55 -28.64
C LEU A 365 -17.01 14.97 -28.32
N PHE A 366 -16.08 15.79 -27.85
CA PHE A 366 -16.29 17.19 -27.53
C PHE A 366 -15.14 18.01 -28.11
N THR A 367 -15.44 19.23 -28.53
CA THR A 367 -14.45 20.18 -29.02
C THR A 367 -14.23 21.26 -27.97
N TYR A 368 -12.97 21.45 -27.56
CA TYR A 368 -12.55 22.57 -26.73
C TYR A 368 -11.64 23.47 -27.58
N ARG A 369 -11.97 24.77 -27.64
CA ARG A 369 -11.20 25.76 -28.40
C ARG A 369 -10.48 26.65 -27.41
N GLU A 370 -9.16 26.73 -27.53
CA GLU A 370 -8.38 27.70 -26.79
C GLU A 370 -8.66 29.10 -27.31
N GLU A 371 -8.61 30.07 -26.40
CA GLU A 371 -8.62 31.48 -26.79
C GLU A 371 -7.33 31.77 -27.55
N GLN A 372 -7.44 32.34 -28.75
CA GLN A 372 -6.29 32.86 -29.46
C GLN A 372 -5.81 34.10 -28.69
N PRO A 373 -4.53 34.15 -28.27
CA PRO A 373 -4.03 35.32 -27.58
C PRO A 373 -4.12 36.54 -28.50
N ASN A 374 -4.89 37.56 -28.08
CA ASN A 374 -5.02 38.82 -28.80
C ASN A 374 -3.64 39.47 -28.91
N GLY A 375 -3.16 39.69 -30.15
CA GLY A 375 -2.17 40.70 -30.54
C GLY A 375 -0.89 40.80 -29.70
N ALA A 376 0.24 40.47 -30.34
CA ALA A 376 1.63 40.64 -29.91
C ALA A 376 2.22 39.53 -29.01
N GLY A 377 2.93 38.61 -29.67
CA GLY A 377 4.13 37.97 -29.10
C GLY A 377 3.92 36.94 -27.99
N SER A 378 2.71 36.45 -27.75
CA SER A 378 2.53 35.34 -26.81
C SER A 378 3.09 34.06 -27.40
N ARG A 379 4.07 33.46 -26.73
CA ARG A 379 4.52 32.09 -26.98
C ARG A 379 3.31 31.16 -26.77
N ALA A 380 2.55 30.88 -27.83
CA ALA A 380 1.81 29.63 -27.88
C ALA A 380 2.89 28.56 -27.74
N ALA A 381 3.00 27.96 -26.55
CA ALA A 381 3.73 26.71 -26.44
C ALA A 381 2.96 25.78 -27.37
N SER A 382 3.49 25.56 -28.57
CA SER A 382 3.10 24.43 -29.38
C SER A 382 3.37 23.24 -28.47
N VAL A 383 2.32 22.76 -27.80
CA VAL A 383 2.36 21.44 -27.18
C VAL A 383 2.45 20.52 -28.38
N GLU A 384 3.67 20.25 -28.84
CA GLU A 384 3.91 19.11 -29.69
C GLU A 384 3.25 17.94 -28.96
N PRO A 385 2.35 17.21 -29.61
CA PRO A 385 1.73 16.05 -29.02
C PRO A 385 2.80 14.95 -28.93
N SER A 386 3.75 15.11 -28.01
CA SER A 386 4.75 14.11 -27.62
C SER A 386 4.11 12.86 -27.00
N TYR A 387 2.78 12.82 -26.92
CA TYR A 387 1.99 11.71 -26.39
C TYR A 387 0.86 11.24 -27.31
N VAL A 388 0.93 11.51 -28.63
CA VAL A 388 0.04 10.85 -29.60
C VAL A 388 0.77 9.66 -30.23
N LEU A 389 0.45 8.48 -29.69
CA LEU A 389 0.57 7.15 -30.29
C LEU A 389 1.98 6.73 -30.73
N ILE A 390 2.67 5.98 -29.87
CA ILE A 390 3.53 4.90 -30.38
C ILE A 390 2.57 3.93 -31.09
N ARG A 391 2.64 3.87 -32.42
CA ARG A 391 1.87 2.96 -33.27
C ARG A 391 2.20 1.50 -32.97
#